data_AF-A0A969SUE8-F1
#
_entry.id   AF-A0A969SUE8-F1
#
_cell.length_a   1.000
_cell.length_b   1.000
_cell.length_c   1.000
_cell.angle_alpha   90.00
_cell.angle_beta   90.00
_cell.angle_gamma   90.00
#
_symmetry.space_group_name_H-M   'P 1'
#
loop_
_entity.id
_entity.type
_entity.pdbx_description
1 polymer ?
#
loop_
_entity_poly.entity_id
_entity_poly.type
_entity_poly.pdbx_seq_one_letter_code
_entity_poly.pdbx_strand_id
1 'polypeptide(L)'
;MKSLFILRGVSGCGKTTLAKEIVGAGNEENIACADDFFYNLGNGEYLWKPELISKAHEYCQEKVKSLLKKVSKKLLWLTHQQENKMSKDI
;
A
#
# COMPACT_ATOMS: atom_id res chain seq x y z
N MET A 1 -11.81 2.84 -19.66
CA MET A 1 -10.52 2.14 -19.55
C MET A 1 -10.10 2.14 -18.09
N LYS A 2 -9.75 0.98 -17.51
CA LYS A 2 -9.26 0.86 -16.13
C LYS A 2 -7.73 1.00 -16.16
N SER A 3 -7.15 1.70 -15.18
CA SER A 3 -5.71 1.92 -15.08
C SER A 3 -5.23 1.59 -13.68
N LEU A 4 -4.20 0.77 -13.56
CA LEU A 4 -3.49 0.48 -12.32
C LEU A 4 -2.15 1.21 -12.32
N PHE A 5 -1.90 1.98 -11.27
CA PHE A 5 -0.64 2.67 -11.03
C PHE A 5 0.08 2.02 -9.86
N ILE A 6 1.37 1.79 -9.99
CA ILE A 6 2.21 1.27 -8.92
C ILE A 6 3.20 2.37 -8.56
N LEU A 7 3.10 2.91 -7.33
CA LEU A 7 4.06 3.89 -6.85
C LEU A 7 5.19 3.21 -6.10
N ARG A 8 6.42 3.45 -6.56
CA ARG A 8 7.66 2.95 -5.95
C ARG A 8 8.47 4.14 -5.43
N GLY A 9 9.03 3.99 -4.23
CA GLY A 9 9.84 5.01 -3.57
C GLY A 9 10.03 4.72 -2.08
N VAL A 10 11.01 5.36 -1.46
CA VAL A 10 11.34 5.20 -0.03
C VAL A 10 10.22 5.74 0.89
N SER A 11 10.21 5.31 2.16
CA SER A 11 9.30 5.87 3.17
C SER A 11 9.38 7.39 3.20
N GLY A 12 8.25 8.09 3.35
CA GLY A 12 8.24 9.55 3.46
C GLY A 12 8.47 10.34 2.15
N CYS A 13 8.74 9.71 1.00
CA CYS A 13 8.93 10.45 -0.27
C CYS A 13 7.65 11.00 -0.91
N GLY A 14 6.54 11.04 -0.16
CA GLY A 14 5.28 11.63 -0.63
C GLY A 14 4.38 10.71 -1.48
N LYS A 15 4.63 9.39 -1.51
CA LYS A 15 3.80 8.45 -2.30
C LYS A 15 2.30 8.56 -1.98
N THR A 16 1.95 8.63 -0.69
CA THR A 16 0.55 8.76 -0.24
C THR A 16 -0.06 10.11 -0.63
N THR A 17 0.75 11.16 -0.71
CA THR A 17 0.30 12.48 -1.18
C THR A 17 -0.01 12.43 -2.67
N LEU A 18 0.93 11.94 -3.48
CA LEU A 18 0.76 11.77 -4.93
C LEU A 18 -0.40 10.80 -5.26
N ALA A 19 -0.58 9.76 -4.46
CA ALA A 19 -1.69 8.82 -4.56
C ALA A 19 -3.05 9.51 -4.54
N LYS A 20 -3.26 10.37 -3.54
CA LYS A 20 -4.50 11.13 -3.33
C LYS A 20 -4.76 12.11 -4.47
N GLU A 21 -3.71 12.75 -4.99
CA GLU A 21 -3.83 13.63 -6.15
C GLU A 21 -4.23 12.86 -7.43
N ILE A 22 -3.69 11.66 -7.65
CA ILE A 22 -4.00 10.84 -8.83
C ILE A 22 -5.44 10.32 -8.81
N VAL A 23 -5.92 9.83 -7.66
CA VAL A 23 -7.29 9.29 -7.53
C VAL A 23 -8.34 10.39 -7.40
N GLY A 24 -7.96 11.55 -6.88
CA GLY A 24 -8.84 12.69 -6.62
C GLY A 24 -9.56 12.59 -5.26
N ALA A 25 -10.02 13.73 -4.75
CA ALA A 25 -10.73 13.81 -3.48
C ALA A 25 -12.01 12.95 -3.50
N GLY A 26 -12.29 12.28 -2.38
CA GLY A 26 -13.47 11.42 -2.21
C GLY A 26 -13.37 10.07 -2.94
N ASN A 27 -12.16 9.68 -3.37
CA ASN A 27 -11.86 8.40 -4.02
C ASN A 27 -10.68 7.69 -3.34
N GLU A 28 -10.32 8.08 -2.12
CA GLU A 28 -9.18 7.56 -1.36
C GLU A 28 -9.32 6.07 -1.02
N GLU A 29 -10.55 5.53 -1.03
CA GLU A 29 -10.84 4.10 -0.91
C GLU A 29 -10.28 3.27 -2.08
N ASN A 30 -9.93 3.94 -3.19
CA ASN A 30 -9.25 3.35 -4.34
C ASN A 30 -7.71 3.35 -4.20
N ILE A 31 -7.19 3.61 -3.00
CA ILE A 31 -5.77 3.48 -2.69
C ILE A 31 -5.56 2.21 -1.87
N ALA A 32 -4.61 1.38 -2.29
CA ALA A 32 -4.21 0.18 -1.57
C ALA A 32 -2.75 0.28 -1.14
N CYS A 33 -2.50 0.14 0.17
CA CYS A 33 -1.17 0.06 0.75
C CYS A 33 -0.99 -1.28 1.46
N ALA A 34 0.21 -1.87 1.39
CA ALA A 34 0.52 -3.07 2.16
C ALA A 34 0.56 -2.76 3.68
N ASP A 35 0.97 -1.56 4.05
CA ASP A 35 1.10 -1.16 5.45
C ASP A 35 -0.25 -1.10 6.18
N ASP A 36 -1.36 -0.94 5.44
CA ASP A 36 -2.73 -0.99 5.98
C ASP A 36 -2.99 -2.28 6.78
N PHE A 37 -2.33 -3.38 6.41
CA PHE A 37 -2.45 -4.68 7.08
C PHE A 37 -1.98 -4.65 8.54
N PHE A 38 -1.07 -3.75 8.90
CA PHE A 38 -0.48 -3.68 10.23
C PHE A 38 -1.24 -2.75 11.18
N TYR A 39 -2.26 -2.03 10.71
CA TYR A 39 -3.10 -1.21 11.57
C TYR A 39 -4.19 -2.06 12.23
N ASN A 40 -4.25 -2.02 13.55
CA ASN A 40 -5.32 -2.64 14.31
C ASN A 40 -6.61 -1.83 14.14
N LEU A 41 -7.67 -2.48 13.63
CA LEU A 41 -8.96 -1.83 13.36
C LEU A 41 -9.70 -1.36 14.63
N GLY A 42 -9.37 -1.91 15.80
CA GLY A 42 -10.05 -1.57 17.06
C GLY A 42 -9.52 -0.31 17.75
N ASN A 43 -8.19 -0.12 17.74
CA ASN A 43 -7.52 0.97 18.46
C ASN A 43 -6.61 1.85 17.58
N GLY A 44 -6.46 1.52 16.30
CA GLY A 44 -5.60 2.25 15.36
C GLY A 44 -4.11 2.04 15.55
N GLU A 45 -3.69 1.12 16.43
CA GLU A 45 -2.27 0.87 16.69
C GLU A 45 -1.58 0.21 15.49
N TYR A 46 -0.37 0.68 15.19
CA TYR A 46 0.47 0.12 14.13
C TYR A 46 1.36 -1.01 14.70
N LEU A 47 1.07 -2.25 14.31
CA LEU A 47 1.69 -3.47 14.83
C LEU A 47 2.51 -4.19 13.76
N TRP A 48 3.59 -3.55 13.32
CA TRP A 48 4.46 -4.13 12.29
C TRP A 48 5.19 -5.38 12.77
N LYS A 49 5.22 -6.41 11.91
CA LYS A 49 5.91 -7.69 12.14
C LYS A 49 6.58 -8.14 10.84
N PRO A 50 7.91 -8.33 10.80
CA PRO A 50 8.61 -8.69 9.58
C PRO A 50 8.17 -10.03 9.01
N GLU A 51 7.75 -10.97 9.87
CA GLU A 51 7.29 -12.31 9.48
C GLU A 51 5.96 -12.26 8.70
N LEU A 52 5.24 -11.15 8.78
CA LEU A 52 3.94 -10.96 8.13
C LEU A 52 4.02 -10.14 6.85
N ILE A 53 5.21 -9.72 6.40
CA ILE A 53 5.39 -8.93 5.16
C ILE A 53 4.76 -9.63 3.96
N SER A 54 5.00 -10.92 3.79
CA SER A 54 4.40 -11.69 2.68
C SER A 54 2.87 -11.66 2.74
N LYS A 55 2.29 -11.78 3.94
CA LYS A 55 0.83 -11.71 4.14
C LYS A 55 0.28 -10.31 3.90
N ALA A 56 1.01 -9.27 4.29
CA ALA A 56 0.65 -7.88 4.03
C ALA A 56 0.61 -7.60 2.51
N HIS A 57 1.57 -8.14 1.76
CA HIS A 57 1.56 -8.05 0.30
C HIS A 57 0.38 -8.81 -0.32
N GLU A 58 0.08 -10.02 0.14
CA GLU A 58 -1.06 -10.80 -0.32
C GLU A 58 -2.39 -10.08 -0.04
N TYR A 59 -2.57 -9.57 1.18
CA TYR A 59 -3.71 -8.74 1.58
C TYR A 59 -3.88 -7.54 0.64
N CYS A 60 -2.79 -6.84 0.33
CA CYS A 60 -2.81 -5.68 -0.56
C CYS A 60 -3.19 -6.08 -1.99
N GLN A 61 -2.66 -7.19 -2.51
CA GLN A 61 -2.99 -7.70 -3.83
C GLN A 61 -4.46 -8.10 -3.94
N GLU A 62 -5.03 -8.74 -2.92
CA GLU A 62 -6.45 -9.08 -2.89
C GLU A 62 -7.35 -7.84 -2.81
N LYS A 63 -6.96 -6.82 -2.02
CA LYS A 63 -7.62 -5.50 -2.00
C LYS A 63 -7.61 -4.87 -3.40
N VAL A 64 -6.46 -4.87 -4.07
CA VAL A 64 -6.32 -4.37 -5.45
C VAL A 64 -7.23 -5.13 -6.42
N LYS A 65 -7.24 -6.47 -6.37
CA LYS A 65 -8.12 -7.31 -7.22
C LYS A 65 -9.60 -7.01 -6.98
N SER A 66 -10.01 -6.84 -5.73
CA SER A 66 -11.38 -6.48 -5.34
C SER A 66 -11.77 -5.11 -5.91
N LEU A 67 -10.89 -4.12 -5.79
CA LEU A 67 -11.13 -2.78 -6.33
C LEU A 67 -11.16 -2.78 -7.87
N LEU A 68 -10.29 -3.52 -8.55
CA LEU A 68 -10.34 -3.65 -10.02
C LEU A 68 -11.68 -4.23 -10.52
N LYS A 69 -12.34 -5.09 -9.73
CA LYS A 69 -13.67 -5.62 -10.05
C LYS A 69 -14.76 -4.57 -9.87
N LYS A 70 -14.73 -3.82 -8.76
CA LYS A 70 -15.78 -2.86 -8.37
C LYS A 70 -15.69 -1.51 -9.08
N VAL A 71 -14.48 -1.02 -9.32
CA VAL A 71 -14.25 0.37 -9.68
C VAL A 71 -13.96 0.49 -11.18
N SER A 72 -14.56 1.48 -11.82
CA SER A 72 -14.34 1.81 -13.26
C SER A 72 -13.17 2.77 -13.48
N LYS A 73 -12.52 3.24 -12.41
CA LYS A 73 -11.52 4.31 -12.40
C LYS A 73 -10.20 3.87 -11.75
N LYS A 74 -9.19 4.75 -11.92
CA LYS A 74 -7.78 4.58 -11.59
C LYS A 74 -7.57 3.98 -10.19
N LEU A 75 -6.69 2.98 -10.10
CA LEU A 75 -6.34 2.30 -8.86
C LEU A 75 -4.85 2.47 -8.58
N LEU A 76 -4.47 2.57 -7.31
CA LEU A 76 -3.07 2.84 -6.96
C LEU A 76 -2.55 1.91 -5.86
N TRP A 77 -1.41 1.27 -6.15
CA TRP A 77 -0.72 0.35 -5.26
C TRP A 77 0.57 0.97 -4.69
N LEU A 78 0.66 1.05 -3.36
CA LEU A 78 1.85 1.50 -2.65
C LEU A 78 2.65 0.30 -2.15
N THR A 79 3.92 0.22 -2.55
CA THR A 79 4.88 -0.75 -2.00
C THR A 79 5.94 -0.02 -1.18
N HIS A 80 6.21 -0.52 0.02
CA HIS A 80 7.31 -0.04 0.85
C HIS A 80 8.56 -0.85 0.49
N GLN A 81 9.57 -0.21 -0.11
CA GLN A 81 10.92 -0.77 -0.07
C GLN A 81 11.53 -0.34 1.26
N GLN A 82 11.62 -1.27 2.22
CA GLN A 82 12.63 -1.12 3.25
C GLN A 82 13.99 -1.36 2.58
N GLU A 83 14.90 -0.41 2.72
CA GLU A 83 16.31 -0.69 2.49
C GLU A 83 16.67 -1.88 3.37
N ASN A 84 17.13 -2.97 2.76
CA ASN A 84 17.90 -3.96 3.48
C ASN A 84 19.02 -3.18 4.19
N LYS A 85 18.92 -2.99 5.51
CA LYS A 85 20.11 -2.83 6.31
C LYS A 85 20.81 -4.16 6.20
N MET A 86 21.67 -4.23 5.19
CA MET A 86 22.72 -5.22 4.98
C MET A 86 23.20 -5.67 6.35
N SER A 87 22.91 -6.93 6.67
CA SER A 87 23.55 -7.63 7.78
C SER A 87 25.04 -7.37 7.62
N LYS A 88 25.62 -6.61 8.55
CA LYS A 88 27.07 -6.54 8.65
C LYS A 88 27.48 -7.90 9.17
N ASP A 89 28.00 -8.72 8.26
CA ASP A 89 28.83 -9.87 8.62
C ASP A 89 29.91 -9.39 9.59
N ILE A 90 29.87 -9.91 10.81
CA ILE A 90 31.01 -10.06 11.73
C ILE A 90 30.89 -11.46 12.33
#